data_AF-A0A1B8ZAZ7-F1
#
_entry.id   AF-A0A1B8ZAZ7-F1
#
_cell.length_a   1.000
_cell.length_b   1.000
_cell.length_c   1.000
_cell.angle_alpha   90.00
_cell.angle_beta   90.00
_cell.angle_gamma   90.00
#
_symmetry.space_group_name_H-M   'P 1'
#
loop_
_entity.id
_entity.type
_entity.pdbx_description
1 polymer ?
#
loop_
_entity_poly.entity_id
_entity_poly.type
_entity_poly.pdbx_seq_one_letter_code
_entity_poly.pdbx_strand_id
1 'polypeptide(L)'
;MKKTIVLFLISLFTLQSCNINTEIVYHKDSASSLLTDIDTREFMAEMQAMTPDSLQQEKFKDMDRFPTTWTSMYDLMKKEGKLKTENQDTIRVLKKFFLKSAKEDNKPVPVGFSFKMDHITPKDYELIKNFNKDEKLPFDQNLSNTWDGKTLTINTDVFNVKNIEEVLKAKGSEEETQQMEGMMMMFFKNIGTTLKFENKIKSITGKHDWLKQVDEYSVRITYDLKAMYDKDAKFKNADKKIIIVTE
;
A
#
# COMPACT_ATOMS: atom_id res chain seq x y z
N MET A 1 36.60 -7.62 -23.02
CA MET A 1 35.89 -6.45 -22.44
C MET A 1 34.53 -6.17 -23.07
N LYS A 2 34.31 -6.29 -24.40
CA LYS A 2 32.98 -6.03 -25.01
C LYS A 2 31.86 -7.02 -24.63
N LYS A 3 32.17 -8.29 -24.32
CA LYS A 3 31.15 -9.30 -23.93
C LYS A 3 30.72 -9.20 -22.46
N THR A 4 31.58 -8.71 -21.58
CA THR A 4 31.29 -8.52 -20.15
C THR A 4 30.34 -7.34 -19.90
N ILE A 5 30.47 -6.28 -20.72
CA ILE A 5 29.58 -5.11 -20.66
C ILE A 5 28.15 -5.47 -21.06
N VAL A 6 27.97 -6.39 -22.02
CA VAL A 6 26.63 -6.84 -22.46
C VAL A 6 25.93 -7.67 -21.37
N LEU A 7 26.66 -8.51 -20.63
CA LEU A 7 26.10 -9.28 -19.51
C LEU A 7 25.69 -8.38 -18.32
N PHE A 8 26.48 -7.34 -18.02
CA PHE A 8 26.14 -6.34 -17.00
C PHE A 8 24.95 -5.46 -17.42
N LEU A 9 24.79 -5.18 -18.71
CA LEU A 9 23.66 -4.44 -19.26
C LEU A 9 22.38 -5.28 -19.23
N ILE A 10 22.43 -6.59 -19.49
CA ILE A 10 21.25 -7.47 -19.44
C ILE A 10 20.75 -7.66 -17.98
N SER A 11 21.66 -7.69 -17.00
CA SER A 11 21.27 -7.70 -15.58
C SER A 11 20.64 -6.41 -15.07
N LEU A 12 20.83 -5.28 -15.78
CA LEU A 12 20.22 -4.00 -15.39
C LEU A 12 18.76 -3.83 -15.86
N PHE A 13 18.26 -4.69 -16.76
CA PHE A 13 16.91 -4.55 -17.33
C PHE A 13 15.81 -5.36 -16.60
N THR A 14 16.14 -6.07 -15.51
CA THR A 14 15.18 -6.89 -14.76
C THR A 14 14.93 -6.42 -13.32
N LEU A 15 15.47 -5.27 -12.91
CA LEU A 15 15.50 -4.76 -11.53
C LEU A 15 14.14 -4.22 -11.01
N GLN A 16 13.00 -4.78 -11.43
CA GLN A 16 11.66 -4.26 -11.09
C GLN A 16 10.76 -5.31 -10.46
N SER A 17 10.52 -5.22 -9.15
CA SER A 17 10.38 -6.43 -8.35
C SER A 17 9.21 -6.47 -7.33
N CYS A 18 8.46 -5.37 -7.18
CA CYS A 18 7.31 -5.26 -6.27
C CYS A 18 6.01 -4.89 -7.01
N ASN A 19 4.93 -5.63 -6.74
CA ASN A 19 3.58 -5.32 -7.23
C ASN A 19 2.65 -5.07 -6.03
N ILE A 20 2.04 -3.87 -5.99
CA ILE A 20 1.08 -3.48 -4.96
C ILE A 20 -0.31 -3.43 -5.58
N ASN A 21 -1.19 -4.30 -5.12
CA ASN A 21 -2.60 -4.27 -5.48
C ASN A 21 -3.44 -3.96 -4.24
N THR A 22 -4.16 -2.84 -4.29
CA THR A 22 -5.15 -2.50 -3.29
C THR A 22 -6.55 -2.67 -3.86
N GLU A 23 -7.46 -3.22 -3.08
CA GLU A 23 -8.89 -3.25 -3.34
C GLU A 23 -9.61 -2.59 -2.16
N ILE A 24 -10.49 -1.65 -2.47
CA ILE A 24 -11.34 -0.97 -1.50
C ILE A 24 -12.78 -1.24 -1.88
N VAL A 25 -13.56 -1.77 -0.94
CA VAL A 25 -15.00 -1.97 -1.10
C VAL A 25 -15.72 -0.91 -0.30
N TYR A 26 -16.55 -0.12 -0.97
CA TYR A 26 -17.43 0.88 -0.36
C TYR A 26 -18.81 0.30 -0.13
N HIS A 27 -19.22 0.25 1.14
CA HIS A 27 -20.47 -0.38 1.60
C HIS A 27 -21.60 0.63 1.71
N LYS A 28 -22.85 0.18 1.57
CA LYS A 28 -24.05 1.05 1.61
C LYS A 28 -24.23 1.82 2.92
N ASP A 29 -23.70 1.31 4.01
CA ASP A 29 -23.78 1.92 5.35
C ASP A 29 -22.64 2.91 5.64
N SER A 30 -22.05 3.47 4.58
CA SER A 30 -20.91 4.40 4.63
C SER A 30 -19.61 3.79 5.16
N ALA A 31 -19.56 2.48 5.42
CA ALA A 31 -18.32 1.79 5.77
C ALA A 31 -17.46 1.50 4.52
N SER A 32 -16.19 1.19 4.76
CA SER A 32 -15.27 0.69 3.73
C SER A 32 -14.45 -0.48 4.25
N SER A 33 -14.22 -1.46 3.39
CA SER A 33 -13.23 -2.52 3.61
C SER A 33 -12.06 -2.34 2.66
N LEU A 34 -10.87 -2.75 3.07
CA LEU A 34 -9.65 -2.67 2.27
C LEU A 34 -8.88 -3.97 2.33
N LEU A 35 -8.31 -4.37 1.20
CA LEU A 35 -7.30 -5.41 1.08
C LEU A 35 -6.14 -4.88 0.24
N THR A 36 -4.95 -4.85 0.80
CA THR A 36 -3.71 -4.53 0.07
C THR A 36 -2.82 -5.76 0.07
N ASP A 37 -2.45 -6.22 -1.12
CA ASP A 37 -1.47 -7.26 -1.34
C ASP A 37 -0.18 -6.64 -1.91
N ILE A 38 0.94 -6.98 -1.30
CA ILE A 38 2.28 -6.56 -1.69
C ILE A 38 3.06 -7.83 -2.05
N ASP A 39 3.28 -8.06 -3.34
CA ASP A 39 4.20 -9.09 -3.81
C ASP A 39 5.61 -8.51 -3.80
N THR A 40 6.50 -9.12 -3.02
CA THR A 40 7.91 -8.71 -2.87
C THR A 40 8.85 -9.85 -3.30
N ARG A 41 8.38 -10.84 -4.07
CA ARG A 41 9.12 -12.06 -4.35
C ARG A 41 10.45 -11.80 -5.02
N GLU A 42 10.44 -10.99 -6.07
CA GLU A 42 11.63 -10.64 -6.84
C GLU A 42 12.56 -9.77 -5.99
N PHE A 43 12.00 -8.83 -5.20
CA PHE A 43 12.78 -7.94 -4.33
C PHE A 43 13.53 -8.75 -3.27
N MET A 44 12.83 -9.68 -2.64
CA MET A 44 13.42 -10.54 -1.63
C MET A 44 14.47 -11.48 -2.23
N ALA A 45 14.27 -11.97 -3.46
CA ALA A 45 15.26 -12.79 -4.14
C ALA A 45 16.55 -12.01 -4.43
N GLU A 46 16.43 -10.77 -4.90
CA GLU A 46 17.58 -9.89 -5.15
C GLU A 46 18.29 -9.52 -3.84
N MET A 47 17.55 -9.11 -2.81
CA MET A 47 18.11 -8.83 -1.49
C MET A 47 18.87 -10.02 -0.92
N GLN A 48 18.34 -11.23 -1.05
CA GLN A 48 19.02 -12.45 -0.60
C GLN A 48 20.29 -12.71 -1.41
N ALA A 49 20.24 -12.57 -2.74
CA ALA A 49 21.40 -12.77 -3.61
C ALA A 49 22.53 -11.74 -3.35
N MET A 50 22.18 -10.52 -2.93
CA MET A 50 23.14 -9.47 -2.58
C MET A 50 23.62 -9.52 -1.13
N THR A 51 22.95 -10.30 -0.27
CA THR A 51 23.31 -10.42 1.15
C THR A 51 24.25 -11.61 1.33
N PRO A 52 25.48 -11.40 1.86
CA PRO A 52 26.39 -12.50 2.17
C PRO A 52 25.72 -13.54 3.07
N ASP A 53 25.95 -14.83 2.80
CA ASP A 53 25.31 -15.93 3.54
C ASP A 53 25.47 -15.80 5.06
N SER A 54 26.63 -15.28 5.52
CA SER A 54 26.92 -15.04 6.94
C SER A 54 26.00 -14.01 7.62
N LEU A 55 25.36 -13.14 6.84
CA LEU A 55 24.49 -12.06 7.33
C LEU A 55 23.00 -12.29 7.06
N GLN A 56 22.64 -13.29 6.26
CA GLN A 56 21.24 -13.53 5.88
C GLN A 56 20.34 -13.80 7.09
N GLN A 57 20.78 -14.66 8.01
CA GLN A 57 19.98 -15.01 9.18
C GLN A 57 19.71 -13.78 10.08
N GLU A 58 20.71 -12.93 10.29
CA GLU A 58 20.57 -11.72 11.10
C GLU A 58 19.68 -10.68 10.42
N LYS A 59 19.86 -10.45 9.12
CA LYS A 59 19.12 -9.47 8.32
C LYS A 59 17.62 -9.76 8.24
N PHE A 60 17.24 -11.04 8.26
CA PHE A 60 15.85 -11.45 8.02
C PHE A 60 15.16 -12.09 9.24
N LYS A 61 15.82 -12.17 10.40
CA LYS A 61 15.27 -12.80 11.62
C LYS A 61 13.90 -12.27 12.06
N ASP A 62 13.65 -10.97 11.87
CA ASP A 62 12.42 -10.33 12.33
C ASP A 62 11.22 -10.59 11.41
N MET A 63 11.44 -11.18 10.24
CA MET A 63 10.37 -11.46 9.28
C MET A 63 9.45 -12.59 9.74
N ASP A 64 9.93 -13.51 10.58
CA ASP A 64 9.12 -14.59 11.16
C ASP A 64 8.09 -14.08 12.19
N ARG A 65 8.18 -12.80 12.59
CA ARG A 65 7.17 -12.16 13.45
C ARG A 65 5.86 -11.91 12.70
N PHE A 66 5.90 -11.88 11.37
CA PHE A 66 4.70 -11.67 10.55
C PHE A 66 3.92 -12.98 10.37
N PRO A 67 2.64 -13.01 10.74
CA PRO A 67 1.85 -14.24 10.77
C PRO A 67 1.54 -14.75 9.37
N THR A 68 1.60 -16.07 9.14
CA THR A 68 1.23 -16.69 7.85
C THR A 68 -0.28 -16.87 7.66
N THR A 69 -1.07 -16.58 8.69
CA THR A 69 -2.54 -16.57 8.68
C THR A 69 -3.06 -15.20 9.06
N TRP A 70 -4.26 -14.85 8.62
CA TRP A 70 -4.89 -13.58 8.97
C TRP A 70 -4.98 -13.42 10.48
N THR A 71 -4.18 -12.51 11.03
CA THR A 71 -4.14 -12.25 12.46
C THR A 71 -4.44 -10.78 12.70
N SER A 72 -5.33 -10.50 13.65
CA SER A 72 -5.72 -9.13 13.95
C SER A 72 -4.58 -8.35 14.63
N MET A 73 -4.55 -7.03 14.47
CA MET A 73 -3.58 -6.18 15.16
C MET A 73 -3.76 -6.28 16.68
N TYR A 74 -5.00 -6.44 17.16
CA TYR A 74 -5.28 -6.75 18.57
C TYR A 74 -4.56 -8.03 19.03
N ASP A 75 -4.69 -9.14 18.30
CA ASP A 75 -4.08 -10.42 18.69
C ASP A 75 -2.54 -10.37 18.60
N LEU A 76 -2.00 -9.70 17.59
CA LEU A 76 -0.55 -9.46 17.45
C LEU A 76 0.00 -8.67 18.64
N MET A 77 -0.61 -7.52 18.96
CA MET A 77 -0.19 -6.68 20.08
C MET A 77 -0.34 -7.40 21.41
N LYS A 78 -1.39 -8.20 21.59
CA LYS A 78 -1.60 -9.02 22.79
C LYS A 78 -0.51 -10.09 22.93
N LYS A 79 -0.20 -10.81 21.84
CA LYS A 79 0.87 -11.83 21.82
C LYS A 79 2.24 -11.23 22.13
N GLU A 80 2.53 -10.03 21.64
CA GLU A 80 3.80 -9.33 21.88
C GLU A 80 3.85 -8.57 23.22
N GLY A 81 2.78 -8.57 24.02
CA GLY A 81 2.72 -7.82 25.28
C GLY A 81 2.73 -6.29 25.08
N LYS A 82 2.34 -5.80 23.90
CA LYS A 82 2.35 -4.38 23.51
C LYS A 82 0.98 -3.72 23.52
N LEU A 83 -0.09 -4.44 23.84
CA LEU A 83 -1.41 -3.85 23.95
C LEU A 83 -1.49 -2.97 25.21
N LYS A 84 -1.43 -1.64 25.03
CA LYS A 84 -1.38 -0.64 26.13
C LYS A 84 -2.74 0.03 26.42
N THR A 85 -3.84 -0.53 25.93
CA THR A 85 -5.17 0.10 26.08
C THR A 85 -6.22 -0.90 26.55
N GLU A 86 -7.09 -0.45 27.44
CA GLU A 86 -8.30 -1.17 27.90
C GLU A 86 -9.58 -0.59 27.28
N ASN A 87 -9.46 0.48 26.48
CA ASN A 87 -10.58 1.14 25.83
C ASN A 87 -11.25 0.18 24.82
N GLN A 88 -12.53 -0.11 25.05
CA GLN A 88 -13.28 -1.08 24.25
C GLN A 88 -13.50 -0.64 22.80
N ASP A 89 -13.63 0.66 22.55
CA ASP A 89 -13.74 1.20 21.18
C ASP A 89 -12.43 1.03 20.42
N THR A 90 -11.29 1.33 21.05
CA THR A 90 -9.97 1.09 20.44
C THR A 90 -9.75 -0.40 20.19
N ILE A 91 -10.07 -1.26 21.16
CA ILE A 91 -9.95 -2.72 21.00
C ILE A 91 -10.84 -3.23 19.85
N ARG A 92 -12.09 -2.76 19.76
CA ARG A 92 -12.99 -3.11 18.65
C ARG A 92 -12.36 -2.76 17.31
N VAL A 93 -11.79 -1.56 17.19
CA VAL A 93 -11.16 -1.08 15.97
C VAL A 93 -9.90 -1.90 15.64
N LEU A 94 -9.02 -2.16 16.60
CA LEU A 94 -7.80 -2.98 16.39
C LEU A 94 -8.10 -4.40 15.89
N LYS A 95 -9.26 -4.96 16.25
CA LYS A 95 -9.73 -6.26 15.75
C LYS A 95 -10.16 -6.24 14.28
N LYS A 96 -10.32 -5.06 13.67
CA LYS A 96 -10.68 -4.89 12.25
C LYS A 96 -9.46 -4.79 11.33
N PHE A 97 -8.26 -4.66 11.87
CA PHE A 97 -7.00 -4.61 11.13
C PHE A 97 -6.33 -5.97 11.15
N PHE A 98 -5.95 -6.49 10.00
CA PHE A 98 -5.33 -7.80 9.88
C PHE A 98 -4.07 -7.74 9.03
N LEU A 99 -3.12 -8.60 9.38
CA LEU A 99 -1.88 -8.81 8.65
C LEU A 99 -1.73 -10.30 8.33
N LYS A 100 -1.14 -10.58 7.19
CA LYS A 100 -0.73 -11.92 6.76
C LYS A 100 0.52 -11.82 5.90
N SER A 101 1.51 -12.66 6.14
CA SER A 101 2.67 -12.85 5.28
C SER A 101 2.41 -14.01 4.31
N ALA A 102 2.92 -13.88 3.08
CA ALA A 102 2.94 -14.95 2.10
C ALA A 102 4.32 -15.63 2.15
N LYS A 103 4.38 -16.91 2.52
CA LYS A 103 5.61 -17.70 2.56
C LYS A 103 5.50 -18.82 1.53
N GLU A 104 6.58 -19.05 0.79
CA GLU A 104 6.72 -20.23 -0.07
C GLU A 104 7.40 -21.33 0.73
N ASP A 105 6.95 -22.58 0.62
CA ASP A 105 7.40 -23.70 1.46
C ASP A 105 8.93 -23.88 1.47
N ASN A 106 9.60 -23.53 0.37
CA ASN A 106 11.04 -23.67 0.21
C ASN A 106 11.84 -22.39 0.53
N LYS A 107 11.19 -21.31 0.99
CA LYS A 107 11.86 -20.04 1.28
C LYS A 107 11.83 -19.70 2.77
N PRO A 108 12.96 -19.30 3.36
CA PRO A 108 13.03 -18.98 4.78
C PRO A 108 12.29 -17.67 5.12
N VAL A 109 12.15 -16.77 4.15
CA VAL A 109 11.55 -15.44 4.31
C VAL A 109 10.22 -15.34 3.55
N PRO A 110 9.26 -14.52 4.03
CA PRO A 110 8.08 -14.17 3.26
C PRO A 110 8.43 -13.55 1.90
N VAL A 111 7.65 -13.90 0.88
CA VAL A 111 7.72 -13.34 -0.48
C VAL A 111 6.64 -12.29 -0.73
N GLY A 112 5.89 -11.91 0.30
CA GLY A 112 4.89 -10.87 0.22
C GLY A 112 4.13 -10.68 1.52
N PHE A 113 3.34 -9.62 1.56
CA PHE A 113 2.54 -9.22 2.71
C PHE A 113 1.16 -8.77 2.26
N SER A 114 0.15 -9.10 3.05
CA SER A 114 -1.23 -8.69 2.85
C SER A 114 -1.75 -7.98 4.09
N PHE A 115 -2.39 -6.84 3.89
CA PHE A 115 -3.03 -6.04 4.92
C PHE A 115 -4.52 -5.97 4.63
N LYS A 116 -5.37 -6.22 5.63
CA LYS A 116 -6.82 -6.11 5.48
C LYS A 116 -7.41 -5.20 6.55
N MET A 117 -8.32 -4.32 6.16
CA MET A 117 -9.21 -3.58 7.05
C MET A 117 -10.65 -4.03 6.78
N ASP A 118 -11.35 -4.40 7.83
CA ASP A 118 -12.69 -4.99 7.72
C ASP A 118 -13.76 -4.02 8.22
N HIS A 119 -14.67 -3.61 7.34
CA HIS A 119 -15.86 -2.82 7.64
C HIS A 119 -15.60 -1.61 8.56
N ILE A 120 -14.73 -0.70 8.10
CA ILE A 120 -14.33 0.50 8.85
C ILE A 120 -15.32 1.62 8.56
N THR A 121 -15.90 2.17 9.63
CA THR A 121 -16.83 3.31 9.55
C THR A 121 -16.08 4.64 9.65
N PRO A 122 -16.71 5.78 9.27
CA PRO A 122 -16.14 7.11 9.50
C PRO A 122 -15.76 7.36 10.97
N LYS A 123 -16.56 6.84 11.92
CA LYS A 123 -16.26 6.94 13.36
C LYS A 123 -15.02 6.13 13.75
N ASP A 124 -14.81 4.97 13.15
CA ASP A 124 -13.63 4.16 13.42
C ASP A 124 -12.36 4.87 12.91
N TYR A 125 -12.42 5.57 11.77
CA TYR A 125 -11.30 6.39 11.26
C TYR A 125 -10.88 7.51 12.22
N GLU A 126 -11.84 8.20 12.85
CA GLU A 126 -11.53 9.21 13.87
C GLU A 126 -10.84 8.62 15.11
N LEU A 127 -11.21 7.38 15.50
CA LEU A 127 -10.55 6.68 16.61
C LEU A 127 -9.12 6.29 16.25
N ILE A 128 -8.87 5.86 15.01
CA ILE A 128 -7.54 5.50 14.51
C ILE A 128 -6.64 6.73 14.48
N LYS A 129 -7.12 7.85 13.94
CA LYS A 129 -6.36 9.10 13.87
C LYS A 129 -5.84 9.56 15.23
N ASN A 130 -6.63 9.35 16.29
CA ASN A 130 -6.25 9.69 17.65
C ASN A 130 -5.31 8.68 18.30
N PHE A 131 -5.41 7.40 17.94
CA PHE A 131 -4.49 6.35 18.37
C PHE A 131 -3.11 6.47 17.70
N ASN A 132 -3.08 6.99 16.47
CA ASN A 132 -1.92 7.02 15.57
C ASN A 132 -1.02 8.26 15.73
N LYS A 133 -1.22 9.09 16.77
CA LYS A 133 -0.45 10.34 16.95
C LYS A 133 1.05 10.11 17.13
N ASP A 134 1.45 8.95 17.65
CA ASP A 134 2.85 8.63 17.96
C ASP A 134 3.51 7.62 16.98
N GLU A 135 2.73 6.88 16.18
CA GLU A 135 3.25 5.79 15.32
C GLU A 135 2.64 5.79 13.91
N LYS A 136 2.94 6.77 13.05
CA LYS A 136 2.41 6.90 11.66
C LYS A 136 2.18 5.57 10.91
N LEU A 137 0.99 4.98 11.09
CA LEU A 137 0.61 3.79 10.33
C LEU A 137 0.46 4.17 8.84
N PRO A 138 0.84 3.30 7.88
CA PRO A 138 0.84 3.60 6.45
C PRO A 138 -0.57 3.71 5.82
N PHE A 139 -1.62 3.82 6.63
CA PHE A 139 -3.03 3.78 6.19
C PHE A 139 -3.61 5.16 5.80
N ASP A 140 -2.81 6.23 5.88
CA ASP A 140 -3.27 7.62 5.78
C ASP A 140 -3.81 8.02 4.39
N GLN A 141 -3.47 7.29 3.33
CA GLN A 141 -3.90 7.63 1.97
C GLN A 141 -5.41 7.44 1.74
N ASN A 142 -6.05 6.49 2.44
CA ASN A 142 -7.48 6.24 2.29
C ASN A 142 -8.36 7.09 3.22
N LEU A 143 -7.75 7.79 4.18
CA LEU A 143 -8.41 8.73 5.09
C LEU A 143 -8.85 10.04 4.41
N SER A 144 -8.34 10.33 3.21
CA SER A 144 -8.63 11.58 2.49
C SER A 144 -9.82 11.49 1.53
N ASN A 145 -10.34 10.29 1.28
CA ASN A 145 -11.54 10.10 0.47
C ASN A 145 -12.77 10.07 1.38
N THR A 146 -13.83 10.76 0.98
CA THR A 146 -15.08 10.77 1.76
C THR A 146 -16.12 9.92 1.05
N TRP A 147 -16.59 8.88 1.74
CA TRP A 147 -17.70 8.03 1.32
C TRP A 147 -18.87 8.20 2.27
N ASP A 148 -20.05 8.52 1.73
CA ASP A 148 -21.27 8.74 2.52
C ASP A 148 -22.30 7.60 2.40
N GLY A 149 -21.94 6.48 1.75
CA GLY A 149 -22.87 5.39 1.44
C GLY A 149 -23.48 5.45 0.03
N LYS A 150 -23.28 6.58 -0.67
CA LYS A 150 -23.76 6.79 -2.04
C LYS A 150 -22.77 7.52 -2.95
N THR A 151 -22.06 8.48 -2.39
CA THR A 151 -21.14 9.37 -3.10
C THR A 151 -19.74 9.20 -2.55
N LEU A 152 -18.81 8.81 -3.42
CA LEU A 152 -17.38 8.86 -3.13
C LEU A 152 -16.81 10.14 -3.72
N THR A 153 -16.21 10.96 -2.86
CA THR A 153 -15.39 12.09 -3.28
C THR A 153 -13.92 11.75 -3.09
N ILE A 154 -13.19 11.83 -4.19
CA ILE A 154 -11.75 11.60 -4.25
C ILE A 154 -11.06 12.94 -4.43
N ASN A 155 -10.10 13.24 -3.55
CA ASN A 155 -9.15 14.33 -3.75
C ASN A 155 -7.94 13.77 -4.49
N THR A 156 -7.70 14.15 -5.74
CA THR A 156 -6.58 13.58 -6.52
C THR A 156 -5.23 14.16 -6.11
N ASP A 157 -5.18 15.19 -5.26
CA ASP A 157 -3.92 15.67 -4.69
C ASP A 157 -3.23 14.58 -3.86
N VAL A 158 -3.96 13.56 -3.39
CA VAL A 158 -3.41 12.39 -2.68
C VAL A 158 -2.92 11.28 -3.60
N PHE A 159 -3.08 11.43 -4.92
CA PHE A 159 -2.43 10.55 -5.90
C PHE A 159 -0.96 10.94 -6.02
N ASN A 160 -0.20 10.80 -4.94
CA ASN A 160 1.24 11.00 -4.97
C ASN A 160 1.89 10.04 -3.96
N VAL A 161 3.18 9.81 -4.17
CA VAL A 161 4.01 8.94 -3.33
C VAL A 161 4.59 9.65 -2.12
N LYS A 162 4.34 10.95 -1.91
CA LYS A 162 4.94 11.73 -0.81
C LYS A 162 4.66 11.10 0.55
N ASN A 163 3.49 10.49 0.75
CA ASN A 163 3.18 9.82 2.01
C ASN A 163 3.94 8.49 2.19
N ILE A 164 4.23 7.75 1.11
CA ILE A 164 5.07 6.54 1.15
C ILE A 164 6.53 6.96 1.39
N GLU A 165 6.96 7.99 0.67
CA GLU A 165 8.26 8.65 0.84
C GLU A 165 8.46 9.13 2.27
N GLU A 166 7.50 9.83 2.89
CA GLU A 166 7.62 10.36 4.26
C GLU A 166 7.76 9.23 5.29
N VAL A 167 7.04 8.11 5.12
CA VAL A 167 7.16 6.93 5.98
C VAL A 167 8.55 6.29 5.85
N LEU A 168 9.14 6.31 4.65
CA LEU A 168 10.48 5.78 4.39
C LEU A 168 11.61 6.76 4.77
N LYS A 169 11.40 8.07 4.58
CA LYS A 169 12.31 9.18 4.91
C LYS A 169 12.46 9.39 6.42
N ALA A 170 11.47 8.97 7.22
CA ALA A 170 11.50 9.08 8.69
C ALA A 170 12.67 8.32 9.37
N LYS A 171 13.58 7.68 8.61
CA LYS A 171 14.76 6.95 9.11
C LYS A 171 16.09 7.33 8.46
N GLY A 172 16.20 8.39 7.64
CA GLY A 172 17.45 8.71 6.93
C GLY A 172 17.65 10.17 6.55
N SER A 173 18.88 10.49 6.13
CA SER A 173 19.36 11.80 5.64
C SER A 173 18.91 12.11 4.20
N GLU A 174 19.15 13.35 3.73
CA GLU A 174 18.76 13.80 2.38
C GLU A 174 19.50 13.05 1.23
N GLU A 175 20.74 12.61 1.44
CA GLU A 175 21.47 11.79 0.45
C GLU A 175 20.93 10.35 0.38
N GLU A 176 20.58 9.76 1.54
CA GLU A 176 19.90 8.46 1.61
C GLU A 176 18.51 8.52 0.95
N THR A 177 17.89 9.70 0.95
CA THR A 177 16.59 9.95 0.33
C THR A 177 16.63 9.90 -1.20
N GLN A 178 17.64 10.49 -1.85
CA GLN A 178 17.78 10.42 -3.31
C GLN A 178 18.12 9.00 -3.78
N GLN A 179 18.92 8.27 -2.99
CA GLN A 179 19.17 6.86 -3.22
C GLN A 179 17.90 6.02 -3.03
N MET A 180 17.06 6.36 -2.03
CA MET A 180 15.76 5.74 -1.79
C MET A 180 14.78 5.97 -2.95
N GLU A 181 14.71 7.17 -3.51
CA GLU A 181 13.83 7.50 -4.65
C GLU A 181 14.21 6.69 -5.90
N GLY A 182 15.51 6.60 -6.21
CA GLY A 182 16.02 5.72 -7.28
C GLY A 182 15.72 4.25 -7.03
N MET A 183 15.85 3.82 -5.76
CA MET A 183 15.55 2.46 -5.31
C MET A 183 14.05 2.13 -5.42
N MET A 184 13.16 3.06 -5.08
CA MET A 184 11.70 2.90 -5.21
C MET A 184 11.26 2.85 -6.67
N MET A 185 11.82 3.71 -7.54
CA MET A 185 11.54 3.68 -8.99
C MET A 185 12.05 2.41 -9.66
N MET A 186 13.15 1.83 -9.16
CA MET A 186 13.60 0.52 -9.60
C MET A 186 12.62 -0.55 -9.11
N PHE A 187 12.28 -0.59 -7.82
CA PHE A 187 11.58 -1.74 -7.25
C PHE A 187 10.08 -1.79 -7.46
N PHE A 188 9.35 -0.68 -7.50
CA PHE A 188 7.89 -0.75 -7.68
C PHE A 188 7.54 -0.83 -9.17
N LYS A 189 6.98 -1.97 -9.58
CA LYS A 189 6.62 -2.26 -10.98
C LYS A 189 5.22 -1.76 -11.31
N ASN A 190 4.26 -2.11 -10.47
CA ASN A 190 2.85 -1.79 -10.64
C ASN A 190 2.27 -1.44 -9.27
N ILE A 191 1.63 -0.29 -9.18
CA ILE A 191 0.82 0.08 -8.03
C ILE A 191 -0.56 0.40 -8.58
N GLY A 192 -1.59 -0.17 -7.97
CA GLY A 192 -2.95 0.20 -8.33
C GLY A 192 -3.97 -0.09 -7.23
N THR A 193 -5.04 0.68 -7.28
CA THR A 193 -6.15 0.61 -6.34
C THR A 193 -7.44 0.42 -7.11
N THR A 194 -8.14 -0.69 -6.85
CA THR A 194 -9.49 -0.92 -7.36
C THR A 194 -10.49 -0.46 -6.31
N LEU A 195 -11.33 0.50 -6.66
CA LEU A 195 -12.46 0.96 -5.90
C LEU A 195 -13.69 0.19 -6.36
N LYS A 196 -14.31 -0.58 -5.48
CA LYS A 196 -15.54 -1.35 -5.73
C LYS A 196 -16.69 -0.77 -4.93
N PHE A 197 -17.88 -0.82 -5.51
CA PHE A 197 -19.11 -0.31 -4.90
C PHE A 197 -20.13 -1.44 -4.82
N GLU A 198 -20.91 -1.50 -3.73
CA GLU A 198 -22.02 -2.46 -3.61
C GLU A 198 -23.23 -2.11 -4.48
N ASN A 199 -23.33 -0.85 -4.92
CA ASN A 199 -24.34 -0.36 -5.86
C ASN A 199 -23.68 0.00 -7.19
N LYS A 200 -24.46 -0.05 -8.28
CA LYS A 200 -23.96 0.37 -9.59
C LYS A 200 -23.54 1.83 -9.56
N ILE A 201 -22.47 2.13 -10.29
CA ILE A 201 -22.01 3.48 -10.56
C ILE A 201 -23.04 4.13 -11.49
N LYS A 202 -23.68 5.18 -10.99
CA LYS A 202 -24.62 6.01 -11.74
C LYS A 202 -23.89 7.06 -12.57
N SER A 203 -22.86 7.68 -12.00
CA SER A 203 -22.08 8.71 -12.71
C SER A 203 -20.71 8.92 -12.10
N ILE A 204 -19.76 9.31 -12.95
CA ILE A 204 -18.43 9.77 -12.55
C ILE A 204 -18.24 11.19 -13.09
N THR A 205 -17.97 12.15 -12.21
CA THR A 205 -17.65 13.54 -12.55
C THR A 205 -16.20 13.82 -12.22
N GLY A 206 -15.49 14.49 -13.12
CA GLY A 206 -14.04 14.69 -13.05
C GLY A 206 -13.28 13.58 -13.77
N LYS A 207 -12.07 13.91 -14.25
CA LYS A 207 -11.21 13.03 -15.04
C LYS A 207 -9.76 13.13 -14.57
N HIS A 208 -9.10 11.98 -14.46
CA HIS A 208 -7.67 11.88 -14.23
C HIS A 208 -7.11 10.73 -15.07
N ASP A 209 -5.92 10.89 -15.64
CA ASP A 209 -5.34 9.90 -16.56
C ASP A 209 -5.11 8.52 -15.92
N TRP A 210 -4.92 8.51 -14.61
CA TRP A 210 -4.74 7.31 -13.80
C TRP A 210 -6.04 6.61 -13.42
N LEU A 211 -7.19 7.28 -13.53
CA LEU A 211 -8.47 6.73 -13.11
C LEU A 211 -9.29 6.26 -14.31
N LYS A 212 -9.71 4.99 -14.28
CA LYS A 212 -10.55 4.38 -15.32
C LYS A 212 -11.65 3.53 -14.70
N GLN A 213 -12.87 3.67 -15.21
CA GLN A 213 -13.94 2.72 -14.88
C GLN A 213 -13.64 1.37 -15.53
N VAL A 214 -13.75 0.28 -14.76
CA VAL A 214 -13.47 -1.09 -15.23
C VAL A 214 -14.77 -1.83 -15.54
N ASP A 215 -15.80 -1.62 -14.73
CA ASP A 215 -17.14 -2.18 -14.93
C ASP A 215 -18.22 -1.29 -14.28
N GLU A 216 -19.47 -1.75 -14.23
CA GLU A 216 -20.60 -1.00 -13.65
C GLU A 216 -20.49 -0.78 -12.14
N TYR A 217 -19.59 -1.45 -11.44
CA TYR A 217 -19.41 -1.44 -9.99
C TYR A 217 -17.98 -1.08 -9.55
N SER A 218 -17.07 -0.85 -10.48
CA SER A 218 -15.66 -0.66 -10.13
C SER A 218 -14.90 0.34 -10.99
N VAL A 219 -13.95 0.99 -10.33
CA VAL A 219 -13.01 1.96 -10.89
C VAL A 219 -11.60 1.58 -10.47
N ARG A 220 -10.64 1.62 -11.40
CA ARG A 220 -9.23 1.37 -11.14
C ARG A 220 -8.44 2.67 -11.21
N ILE A 221 -7.62 2.89 -10.19
CA ILE A 221 -6.54 3.86 -10.19
C ILE A 221 -5.25 3.08 -10.48
N THR A 222 -4.53 3.45 -11.53
CA THR A 222 -3.22 2.89 -11.87
C THR A 222 -2.18 4.00 -11.77
N TYR A 223 -1.27 3.83 -10.82
CA TYR A 223 -0.24 4.81 -10.48
C TYR A 223 0.93 4.69 -11.46
N ASP A 224 1.23 5.76 -12.19
CA ASP A 224 2.44 5.85 -13.02
C ASP A 224 3.57 6.48 -12.20
N LEU A 225 4.43 5.62 -11.66
CA LEU A 225 5.57 6.04 -10.84
C LEU A 225 6.54 6.93 -11.60
N LYS A 226 6.73 6.69 -12.89
CA LYS A 226 7.63 7.51 -13.70
C LYS A 226 7.08 8.93 -13.82
N ALA A 227 5.79 9.06 -14.10
CA ALA A 227 5.11 10.36 -14.15
C ALA A 227 5.06 11.07 -12.78
N MET A 228 5.13 10.33 -11.65
CA MET A 228 5.17 10.95 -10.32
C MET A 228 6.49 11.60 -9.96
N TYR A 229 7.61 11.01 -10.40
CA TYR A 229 8.96 11.52 -10.15
C TYR A 229 9.46 12.48 -11.23
N ASP A 230 8.79 12.52 -12.38
CA ASP A 230 9.09 13.45 -13.46
C ASP A 230 8.43 14.82 -13.20
N LYS A 231 9.26 15.83 -12.90
CA LYS A 231 8.81 17.21 -12.67
C LYS A 231 8.15 17.85 -13.88
N ASP A 232 8.40 17.30 -15.07
CA ASP A 232 7.86 17.79 -16.35
C ASP A 232 6.70 16.91 -16.86
N ALA A 233 6.21 15.97 -16.05
CA ALA A 233 5.09 15.11 -16.42
C ALA A 233 3.85 15.95 -16.80
N LYS A 234 3.32 15.70 -17.99
CA LYS A 234 2.11 16.36 -18.51
C LYS A 234 0.96 15.37 -18.52
N PHE A 235 -0.06 15.66 -17.73
CA PHE A 235 -1.32 14.92 -17.74
C PHE A 235 -2.28 15.52 -18.76
N LYS A 236 -2.98 14.67 -19.50
CA LYS A 236 -4.10 15.05 -20.37
C LYS A 236 -5.33 15.42 -19.53
N ASN A 237 -5.59 14.69 -18.45
CA ASN A 237 -6.62 15.00 -17.47
C ASN A 237 -6.02 14.96 -16.06
N ALA A 238 -6.26 16.02 -15.28
CA ALA A 238 -5.75 16.19 -13.93
C ALA A 238 -6.74 16.96 -13.05
N ASP A 239 -8.03 16.63 -13.14
CA ASP A 239 -9.04 17.26 -12.31
C ASP A 239 -8.75 16.94 -10.84
N LYS A 240 -8.63 17.99 -10.01
CA LYS A 240 -8.27 17.87 -8.58
C LYS A 240 -9.28 17.08 -7.74
N LYS A 241 -10.48 16.91 -8.27
CA LYS A 241 -11.61 16.30 -7.57
C LYS A 241 -12.35 15.38 -8.53
N ILE A 242 -12.60 14.16 -8.06
CA ILE A 242 -13.44 13.19 -8.76
C ILE A 242 -14.59 12.82 -7.84
N ILE A 243 -15.81 12.82 -8.38
CA ILE A 243 -17.04 12.48 -7.65
C ILE A 243 -17.67 11.29 -8.35
N ILE A 244 -17.78 10.18 -7.63
CA ILE A 244 -18.45 8.95 -8.09
C ILE A 244 -19.75 8.83 -7.31
N VAL A 245 -20.87 8.76 -8.02
CA VAL A 245 -22.20 8.58 -7.43
C VAL A 245 -22.72 7.20 -7.81
N THR A 246 -23.18 6.45 -6.82
CA THR A 246 -23.86 5.16 -7.02
C THR A 246 -25.39 5.32 -6.97
N GLU A 247 -26.12 4.28 -7.38
CA GLU A 247 -27.58 4.23 -7.26
C GLU A 247 -28.06 4.42 -5.80
#